data_AF-A0A832WDT8-F1
#
_entry.id   AF-A0A832WDT8-F1
#
_cell.length_a   1.000
_cell.length_b   1.000
_cell.length_c   1.000
_cell.angle_alpha   90.00
_cell.angle_beta   90.00
_cell.angle_gamma   90.00
#
_symmetry.space_group_name_H-M   'P 1'
#
loop_
_entity.id
_entity.type
_entity.pdbx_description
1 polymer ?
#
loop_
_entity_poly.entity_id
_entity_poly.type
_entity_poly.pdbx_seq_one_letter_code
_entity_poly.pdbx_strand_id
1 'polypeptide(L)' 'MKVIKQKRSGTDVRRITIILDEELEGNLRKIQAELIKKTNRSKSFSQVINDLLKKSLK' A
#
# COMPACT_ATOMS: atom_id res chain seq x y z
N MET A 1 -25.16 31.67 5.67
CA MET A 1 -24.16 30.62 5.97
C MET A 1 -23.65 30.03 4.66
N LYS A 2 -22.38 30.24 4.30
CA LYS A 2 -21.77 29.62 3.11
C LYS A 2 -21.42 28.18 3.45
N VAL A 3 -22.13 27.24 2.85
CA VAL A 3 -21.79 25.80 2.93
C VAL A 3 -20.46 25.61 2.20
N ILE A 4 -19.41 25.34 2.95
CA ILE A 4 -18.07 25.07 2.41
C ILE A 4 -18.14 23.70 1.72
N LYS A 5 -18.18 23.69 0.38
CA LYS A 5 -17.99 22.47 -0.40
C LYS A 5 -16.54 22.01 -0.21
N GLN A 6 -16.32 21.02 0.65
CA GLN A 6 -15.04 20.31 0.71
C GLN A 6 -14.81 19.64 -0.64
N LYS A 7 -13.80 20.14 -1.35
CA LYS A 7 -13.26 19.59 -2.59
C LYS A 7 -12.69 18.19 -2.28
N ARG A 8 -13.49 17.14 -2.43
CA ARG A 8 -13.03 15.74 -2.32
C ARG A 8 -12.18 15.41 -3.55
N SER A 9 -10.89 15.73 -3.51
CA SER A 9 -9.90 15.03 -4.34
C SER A 9 -9.52 13.74 -3.60
N GLY A 10 -10.38 12.72 -3.67
CA GLY A 10 -10.14 11.44 -3.02
C GLY A 10 -10.11 10.35 -4.06
N THR A 11 -8.94 9.76 -4.32
CA THR A 11 -8.86 8.44 -4.93
C THR A 11 -9.70 7.49 -4.08
N ASP A 12 -10.72 6.86 -4.65
CA ASP A 12 -11.57 5.92 -3.91
C ASP A 12 -10.73 4.75 -3.39
N VAL A 13 -10.40 4.78 -2.09
CA VAL A 13 -9.68 3.70 -1.44
C VAL A 13 -10.68 2.59 -1.10
N ARG A 14 -10.54 1.44 -1.76
CA ARG A 14 -11.32 0.23 -1.46
C ARG A 14 -10.45 -0.76 -0.68
N ARG A 15 -11.02 -1.38 0.35
CA ARG A 15 -10.36 -2.46 1.11
C ARG A 15 -10.70 -3.79 0.46
N ILE A 16 -9.69 -4.65 0.32
CA ILE A 16 -9.84 -6.03 -0.16
C ILE A 16 -9.12 -6.97 0.80
N THR A 17 -9.61 -8.21 0.88
CA THR A 17 -8.91 -9.31 1.54
C THR A 17 -8.35 -10.21 0.45
N ILE A 18 -7.07 -10.57 0.56
CA ILE A 18 -6.39 -11.48 -0.36
C ILE A 18 -5.78 -12.62 0.47
N ILE A 19 -5.79 -13.83 -0.09
CA ILE A 19 -5.10 -14.98 0.48
C ILE A 19 -3.77 -15.10 -0.25
N LEU A 20 -2.69 -15.20 0.49
CA LEU A 20 -1.33 -15.38 -0.02
C LEU A 20 -0.81 -16.72 0.48
N ASP A 21 -0.02 -17.40 -0.34
CA ASP A 21 0.79 -18.49 0.14
C ASP A 21 1.94 -17.97 1.03
N GLU A 22 2.52 -18.88 1.82
CA GLU A 22 3.56 -18.57 2.82
C GLU A 22 4.84 -18.03 2.17
N GLU A 23 5.20 -18.55 0.99
CA GLU A 23 6.39 -18.12 0.27
C GLU A 23 6.25 -16.66 -0.19
N LEU A 24 5.10 -16.32 -0.77
CA LEU A 24 4.78 -14.98 -1.23
C LEU A 24 4.68 -13.99 -0.07
N GLU A 25 4.06 -14.37 1.05
CA GLU A 25 4.05 -13.53 2.26
C GLU A 25 5.49 -13.27 2.75
N GLY A 26 6.31 -14.32 2.84
CA GLY A 26 7.71 -14.22 3.26
C GLY A 26 8.52 -13.29 2.37
N ASN A 27 8.33 -13.37 1.05
CA ASN A 27 8.99 -12.49 0.09
C ASN A 27 8.53 -11.02 0.24
N LEU A 28 7.23 -10.77 0.44
CA LEU A 28 6.71 -9.43 0.69
C LEU A 28 7.26 -8.82 2.00
N ARG A 29 7.43 -9.63 3.04
CA ARG A 29 8.05 -9.22 4.33
C ARG A 29 9.51 -8.83 4.15
N LYS A 30 10.28 -9.60 3.37
CA LYS A 30 11.68 -9.27 3.04
C LYS A 30 11.76 -7.92 2.32
N ILE A 31 10.92 -7.72 1.30
CA ILE A 31 10.83 -6.45 0.56
C ILE A 31 10.47 -5.29 1.49
N GLN A 32 9.51 -5.49 2.41
CA GLN A 32 9.15 -4.49 3.41
C GLN A 32 10.35 -4.09 4.28
N ALA A 33 11.10 -5.08 4.79
CA ALA A 33 12.28 -4.84 5.61
C ALA A 33 13.38 -4.08 4.85
N GLU A 34 13.65 -4.46 3.60
CA GLU A 34 14.59 -3.75 2.74
C GLU A 34 14.17 -2.31 2.47
N LEU A 35 12.88 -2.06 2.22
CA LEU A 35 12.35 -0.72 2.00
C LEU A 35 12.47 0.15 3.25
N ILE A 36 12.21 -0.40 4.44
CA ILE A 36 12.39 0.32 5.71
C ILE A 36 13.86 0.70 5.88
N LYS A 37 14.78 -0.26 5.68
CA LYS A 37 16.23 0.00 5.76
C LYS A 37 16.69 1.07 4.77
N LYS A 38 16.21 1.01 3.53
CA LYS A 38 16.64 1.92 2.46
C LYS A 38 16.07 3.33 2.59
N THR A 39 14.81 3.46 3.03
CA THR A 39 14.12 4.75 3.09
C THR A 39 14.20 5.42 4.45
N ASN A 40 14.69 4.70 5.47
CA ASN A 40 14.69 5.12 6.88
C ASN A 40 13.32 5.61 7.38
N ARG A 41 12.25 5.07 6.77
CA ARG A 41 10.86 5.39 7.07
C ARG A 41 10.09 4.10 7.29
N SER A 42 9.10 4.16 8.19
CA SER A 42 8.18 3.05 8.37
C SER A 42 7.35 2.83 7.10
N LYS A 43 7.17 1.56 6.73
CA LYS A 43 6.35 1.17 5.59
C LYS A 43 5.44 0.04 6.00
N SER A 44 4.13 0.22 5.82
CA SER A 44 3.13 -0.81 6.18
C SER A 44 3.08 -1.91 5.13
N PHE A 45 2.63 -3.10 5.55
CA PHE A 45 2.49 -4.24 4.66
C PHE A 45 1.52 -3.96 3.50
N SER A 46 0.37 -3.33 3.79
CA SER A 46 -0.60 -2.93 2.75
C SER A 46 -0.01 -1.92 1.76
N GLN A 47 0.87 -1.01 2.20
CA GLN A 47 1.56 -0.10 1.27
C GLN A 47 2.51 -0.86 0.35
N VAL A 48 3.25 -1.85 0.87
CA VAL A 48 4.15 -2.68 0.05
C VAL A 48 3.36 -3.44 -1.00
N ILE A 49 2.25 -4.07 -0.62
CA ILE A 49 1.35 -4.77 -1.56
C ILE A 49 0.84 -3.81 -2.64
N ASN A 50 0.29 -2.66 -2.24
CA ASN A 50 -0.26 -1.69 -3.18
C ASN A 50 0.80 -1.14 -4.14
N ASP A 51 2.01 -0.88 -3.66
CA ASP A 51 3.12 -0.43 -4.50
C ASP A 51 3.54 -1.51 -5.50
N LEU A 52 3.55 -2.78 -5.09
CA LEU A 52 3.87 -3.90 -5.97
C LEU A 52 2.79 -4.09 -7.05
N LEU A 53 1.51 -4.08 -6.66
CA LEU A 53 0.37 -4.18 -7.58
C LEU A 53 0.38 -3.04 -8.59
N LYS A 54 0.65 -1.79 -8.16
CA LYS A 54 0.76 -0.64 -9.07
C LYS A 54 1.90 -0.78 -10.08
N LYS A 55 3.00 -1.44 -9.71
CA LYS A 55 4.12 -1.69 -10.63
C LYS A 55 3.79 -2.82 -11.61
N SER A 56 3.05 -3.83 -11.18
CA SER A 56 2.72 -5.00 -12.00
C SER A 56 1.53 -4.79 -12.94
N LEU A 57 0.59 -3.91 -12.59
CA LEU A 57 -0.63 -3.65 -13.36
C LEU A 57 -0.52 -2.40 -14.27
N LYS A 58 0.66 -1.81 -14.36
CA LYS A 58 0.99 -0.76 -15.32
C LYS A 58 1.59 -1.39 -16.57
#